data_AF-E6V9V3-F1
#
_entry.id   AF-E6V9V3-F1
#
_cell.length_a   1.000
_cell.length_b   1.000
_cell.length_c   1.000
_cell.angle_alpha   90.00
_cell.angle_beta   90.00
_cell.angle_gamma   90.00
#
_symmetry.space_group_name_H-M   'P 1'
#
loop_
_entity.id
_entity.type
_entity.pdbx_description
1 polymer ?
#
loop_
_entity_poly.entity_id
_entity_poly.type
_entity_poly.pdbx_seq_one_letter_code
_entity_poly.pdbx_strand_id
1 'polypeptide(L)'
;MATLYLTMTEKLSAHWRANSNTYPKKFVLTPAQRAEYNESRLMCGADPKTISEPKHMGVPIEVTENTPGVMIAADGGEVPLQA
;
A
#
# COMPACT_ATOMS: atom_id res chain seq x y z
N MET A 1 0.34 14.44 10.42
CA MET A 1 -0.56 13.42 9.85
C MET A 1 0.26 12.61 8.87
N ALA A 2 0.50 11.32 9.15
CA ALA A 2 1.16 10.45 8.18
C ALA A 2 0.18 10.19 7.04
N THR A 3 0.59 10.45 5.81
CA THR A 3 -0.21 10.10 4.63
C THR A 3 -0.26 8.59 4.48
N LEU A 4 -1.34 8.05 3.92
CA LEU A 4 -1.46 6.61 3.67
C LEU A 4 -0.22 6.01 2.97
N TYR A 5 0.41 6.77 2.07
CA TYR A 5 1.67 6.40 1.42
C TYR A 5 2.81 6.07 2.40
N LEU A 6 2.99 6.92 3.42
CA LEU A 6 4.02 6.71 4.45
C LEU A 6 3.71 5.45 5.27
N THR A 7 2.45 5.30 5.69
CA THR A 7 2.03 4.13 6.47
C THR A 7 2.23 2.83 5.69
N MET A 8 1.88 2.79 4.40
CA MET A 8 2.15 1.65 3.53
C MET A 8 3.65 1.33 3.44
N THR A 9 4.49 2.36 3.30
CA THR A 9 5.96 2.21 3.22
C THR A 9 6.54 1.67 4.52
N GLU A 10 6.06 2.15 5.67
CA GLU A 10 6.47 1.68 6.99
C GLU A 10 6.07 0.22 7.21
N LYS A 11 4.83 -0.16 6.88
CA LYS A 11 4.34 -1.54 6.99
C LYS A 11 5.10 -2.48 6.06
N LEU A 12 5.38 -2.05 4.82
CA LEU A 12 6.22 -2.80 3.88
C LEU A 12 7.62 -3.04 4.44
N SER A 13 8.26 -1.99 4.96
CA SER A 13 9.60 -2.07 5.55
C SER A 13 9.63 -2.98 6.78
N ALA A 14 8.61 -2.93 7.62
CA ALA A 14 8.44 -3.83 8.76
C ALA A 14 8.26 -5.28 8.32
N HIS A 15 7.47 -5.52 7.26
CA HIS A 15 7.29 -6.85 6.70
C HIS A 15 8.61 -7.42 6.17
N TRP A 16 9.38 -6.63 5.42
CA TRP A 16 10.71 -7.03 4.95
C TRP A 16 11.65 -7.40 6.09
N ARG A 17 11.67 -6.61 7.17
CA ARG A 17 12.49 -6.93 8.36
C ARG A 17 12.06 -8.24 9.03
N ALA A 18 10.77 -8.52 9.08
CA ALA A 18 10.23 -9.74 9.70
C ALA A 18 10.30 -10.98 8.80
N ASN A 19 10.33 -10.82 7.48
CA ASN A 19 10.18 -11.90 6.49
C ASN A 19 11.38 -11.99 5.52
N SER A 20 12.59 -11.68 5.99
CA SER A 20 13.83 -11.82 5.20
C SER A 20 13.82 -11.09 3.84
N ASN A 21 13.29 -9.87 3.80
CA ASN A 21 13.11 -9.04 2.59
C ASN A 21 12.18 -9.65 1.52
N THR A 22 11.28 -10.56 1.91
CA THR A 22 10.28 -11.11 0.99
C THR A 22 9.21 -10.07 0.70
N TYR A 23 8.88 -9.87 -0.58
CA TYR A 23 7.81 -8.97 -0.96
C TYR A 23 6.44 -9.50 -0.49
N PRO A 24 5.58 -8.63 0.06
CA PRO A 24 4.19 -8.99 0.33
C PRO A 24 3.45 -9.26 -0.98
N LYS A 25 2.39 -10.05 -0.91
CA LYS A 25 1.62 -10.46 -2.09
C LYS A 25 0.90 -9.29 -2.74
N LYS A 26 0.23 -8.47 -1.92
CA LYS A 26 -0.57 -7.33 -2.39
C LYS A 26 -0.99 -6.41 -1.25
N PHE A 27 -1.36 -5.19 -1.60
CA PHE A 27 -2.15 -4.29 -0.76
C PHE A 27 -3.61 -4.35 -1.20
N VAL A 28 -4.54 -4.32 -0.27
CA VAL A 28 -5.97 -4.22 -0.53
C VAL A 28 -6.43 -2.93 0.12
N LEU A 29 -6.91 -1.98 -0.68
CA LEU A 29 -7.34 -0.66 -0.23
C LEU A 29 -8.82 -0.44 -0.56
N THR A 30 -9.48 0.45 0.17
CA THR A 30 -10.77 0.99 -0.26
C THR A 30 -10.60 1.99 -1.42
N PRO A 31 -11.66 2.29 -2.19
CA PRO A 31 -11.60 3.34 -3.20
C PRO A 31 -11.17 4.70 -2.63
N ALA A 32 -11.62 5.04 -1.42
CA ALA A 32 -11.25 6.27 -0.73
C ALA A 32 -9.76 6.29 -0.36
N GLN A 33 -9.24 5.19 0.19
CA GLN A 33 -7.80 5.04 0.47
C GLN A 33 -6.98 5.11 -0.82
N ARG A 34 -7.45 4.50 -1.91
CA ARG A 34 -6.76 4.59 -3.20
C ARG A 34 -6.69 6.02 -3.73
N ALA A 35 -7.76 6.80 -3.56
CA ALA A 35 -7.76 8.21 -3.93
C ALA A 35 -6.76 9.02 -3.09
N GLU A 36 -6.74 8.84 -1.77
CA GLU A 36 -5.77 9.49 -0.86
C GLU A 36 -4.32 9.13 -1.21
N TYR A 37 -4.07 7.85 -1.52
CA TYR A 37 -2.76 7.36 -1.95
C TYR A 37 -2.31 8.05 -3.24
N ASN A 38 -3.18 8.13 -4.24
CA ASN A 38 -2.88 8.78 -5.51
C ASN A 38 -2.63 10.29 -5.34
N GLU A 39 -3.43 10.96 -4.51
CA GLU A 39 -3.25 12.37 -4.16
C GLU A 39 -1.89 12.61 -3.50
N SER A 40 -1.53 11.77 -2.52
CA SER A 40 -0.22 11.84 -1.86
C SER A 40 0.94 11.70 -2.85
N ARG A 41 0.82 10.80 -3.83
CA ARG A 41 1.83 10.63 -4.88
C ARG A 41 1.93 11.85 -5.80
N LEU A 42 0.80 12.44 -6.18
CA LEU A 42 0.78 13.68 -6.98
C LEU A 42 1.46 14.83 -6.23
N MET A 43 1.18 15.00 -4.94
CA MET A 43 1.82 16.02 -4.11
C MET A 43 3.33 15.81 -3.99
N CYS A 44 3.81 14.56 -4.02
CA CYS A 44 5.23 14.22 -4.04
C CYS A 44 5.86 14.29 -5.45
N GLY A 45 5.16 14.81 -6.46
CA GLY A 45 5.69 15.01 -7.81
C GLY A 45 5.71 13.75 -8.69
N ALA A 46 4.93 12.72 -8.36
CA ALA A 46 4.81 11.55 -9.22
C ALA A 46 4.11 11.90 -10.55
N ASP A 47 4.61 11.33 -11.65
CA ASP A 47 3.98 11.50 -12.95
C ASP A 47 2.57 10.86 -12.96
N PRO A 48 1.55 11.54 -13.50
CA PRO A 48 0.18 11.02 -13.61
C PRO A 48 0.09 9.64 -14.27
N LYS A 49 0.99 9.34 -15.22
CA LYS A 49 1.05 8.02 -15.88
C LYS A 49 1.48 6.92 -14.92
N THR A 50 2.39 7.21 -13.98
CA THR A 50 2.88 6.26 -12.96
C THR A 50 1.88 6.07 -11.81
N ILE A 51 0.92 6.97 -11.65
CA ILE A 51 -0.19 6.86 -10.68
C ILE A 51 -1.29 5.91 -11.19
N SER A 52 -1.38 5.74 -12.51
CA SER A 52 -2.31 4.78 -13.12
C SER A 52 -1.89 3.32 -12.85
N GLU A 53 -0.63 3.07 -12.51
CA GLU A 53 -0.18 1.74 -12.12
C GLU A 53 -0.70 1.36 -10.73
N PRO A 54 -1.44 0.25 -10.58
CA PRO A 54 -1.96 -0.22 -9.30
C PRO A 54 -0.86 -0.94 -8.52
N LYS A 55 0.26 -0.26 -8.25
CA LYS A 55 1.40 -0.82 -7.53
C LYS A 55 2.01 0.20 -6.57
N HIS A 56 2.45 -0.29 -5.41
CA HIS A 56 3.26 0.45 -4.44
C HIS A 56 4.62 -0.22 -4.32
N MET A 57 5.69 0.45 -4.77
CA MET A 57 7.07 -0.08 -4.71
C MET A 57 7.23 -1.51 -5.28
N GLY A 58 6.48 -1.84 -6.34
CA GLY A 58 6.48 -3.18 -6.96
C GLY A 58 5.45 -4.16 -6.40
N VAL A 59 4.79 -3.84 -5.29
CA VAL A 59 3.70 -4.64 -4.72
C VAL A 59 2.37 -4.23 -5.35
N PRO A 60 1.56 -5.16 -5.89
CA PRO A 60 0.27 -4.82 -6.47
C PRO A 60 -0.72 -4.29 -5.43
N ILE A 61 -1.55 -3.34 -5.84
CA ILE A 61 -2.63 -2.73 -5.05
C ILE A 61 -3.96 -3.13 -5.68
N GLU A 62 -4.74 -3.94 -4.96
CA GLU A 62 -6.14 -4.20 -5.24
C GLU A 62 -7.02 -3.16 -4.54
N VAL A 63 -8.14 -2.82 -5.18
CA VAL A 63 -9.16 -1.93 -4.61
C VAL A 63 -10.40 -2.75 -4.35
N THR A 64 -10.93 -2.70 -3.13
CA THR A 64 -12.13 -3.43 -2.72
C THR A 64 -12.91 -2.61 -1.71
N GLU A 65 -14.22 -2.50 -1.86
CA GLU A 65 -15.07 -1.71 -0.95
C GLU A 65 -15.25 -2.37 0.43
N ASN A 66 -15.08 -3.70 0.50
CA ASN A 66 -15.25 -4.51 1.70
C ASN A 66 -13.93 -4.81 2.44
N THR A 67 -13.00 -3.86 2.51
CA THR A 67 -11.75 -4.04 3.28
C THR A 67 -11.49 -2.85 4.20
N PRO A 68 -10.93 -3.07 5.40
CA PRO A 68 -10.43 -1.97 6.23
C PRO A 68 -9.12 -1.36 5.70
N GLY A 69 -8.53 -1.92 4.64
CA GLY A 69 -7.21 -1.52 4.17
C GLY A 69 -6.13 -2.39 4.79
N VAL A 70 -5.69 -3.41 4.07
CA VAL A 70 -4.73 -4.41 4.58
C VAL A 70 -3.61 -4.66 3.59
N MET A 71 -2.43 -5.00 4.11
CA MET A 71 -1.34 -5.59 3.34
C MET A 71 -1.37 -7.09 3.56
N ILE A 72 -1.43 -7.85 2.47
CA ILE A 72 -1.31 -9.31 2.50
C ILE A 72 0.17 -9.66 2.42
N ALA A 73 0.71 -10.13 3.54
CA ALA A 73 2.08 -10.61 3.69
C ALA A 73 2.37 -11.83 2.80
N ALA A 74 3.65 -12.14 2.61
CA ALA A 74 4.09 -13.27 1.77
C ALA A 74 3.54 -14.63 2.25
N ASP A 75 3.40 -14.80 3.56
CA ASP A 75 2.82 -15.97 4.24
C ASP A 75 1.28 -16.01 4.17
N GLY A 76 0.63 -14.95 3.67
CA GLY A 76 -0.81 -14.79 3.64
C GLY A 76 -1.39 -14.08 4.86
N GLY A 77 -0.57 -13.63 5.80
CA GLY A 77 -1.02 -12.84 6.95
C GLY A 77 -1.56 -11.48 6.54
N GLU A 78 -2.62 -11.02 7.20
CA GLU A 78 -3.22 -9.71 6.96
C GLU A 78 -2.62 -8.69 7.93
N VAL A 79 -1.98 -7.66 7.40
CA VAL A 79 -1.39 -6.57 8.19
C VAL A 79 -2.24 -5.31 7.99
N PRO A 80 -2.94 -4.82 9.02
CA PRO A 80 -3.76 -3.62 8.88
C PRO A 80 -2.90 -2.38 8.60
N LEU A 81 -3.35 -1.58 7.64
CA LEU A 81 -2.71 -0.33 7.22
C LEU A 81 -3.16 0.87 8.04
N GLN A 82 -4.35 0.81 8.64
CA GLN A 82 -4.83 1.79 9.61
C GLN A 82 -4.99 1.09 10.95
N ALA A 83 -4.41 1.68 12.00
CA ALA A 83 -4.58 1.24 13.39
C ALA A 83 -5.61 2.13 14.07
#